data_AF-A0A8D3CCW3-F1
#
_entry.id   AF-A0A8D3CCW3-F1
#
_cell.length_a   1.000
_cell.length_b   1.000
_cell.length_c   1.000
_cell.angle_alpha   90.00
_cell.angle_beta   90.00
_cell.angle_gamma   90.00
#
_symmetry.space_group_name_H-M   'P 1'
#
loop_
_entity.id
_entity.type
_entity.pdbx_description
1 polymer ?
#
loop_
_entity_poly.entity_id
_entity_poly.type
_entity_poly.pdbx_seq_one_letter_code
_entity_poly.pdbx_strand_id
1 'polypeptide(L)'
;MHSERQRVKEREQKFTSVCSKAESYDQCNRWDIAQSRGETWDLLTAAVSQGKGRGQVEEERVGGQREKRSSHRRKRGAIQNPGDLALQEKAWNAVCPLVAKLKRFYEFSLRLENALRSLLEALTSPPYAPMQHLEREQALAKQFAEILHFTLSFDELKMTNPAIQNDFSYYRRTISRNRLNNQQLEAENEVNNEMANRMSLFYAEATPMLKTLSNATTKFVSENKTLPIEDTTDCLSTMACVCRVMLETPEYRCRFTNTDTMLFCMRVMVGVIILYDHVHPVGAFAKTSKIDMKGCIKVLKEQPSNSVEGLLNALRYTTRHLNDDSTSKQIRALLQ
;
A
#
# COMPACT_ATOMS: atom_id res chain seq x y z
N MET A 1 29.77 -11.55 -18.76
CA MET A 1 29.62 -11.66 -17.29
C MET A 1 30.49 -10.71 -16.47
N HIS A 2 31.79 -10.52 -16.76
CA HIS A 2 32.67 -9.65 -15.95
C HIS A 2 32.34 -8.14 -16.11
N SER A 3 32.02 -7.71 -17.34
CA SER A 3 31.60 -6.33 -17.67
C SER A 3 30.26 -5.92 -17.03
N GLU A 4 29.33 -6.86 -16.87
CA GLU A 4 28.00 -6.59 -16.32
C GLU A 4 28.03 -6.45 -14.81
N ARG A 5 28.87 -7.24 -14.12
CA ARG A 5 29.14 -7.09 -12.69
C ARG A 5 29.87 -5.79 -12.35
N GLN A 6 30.75 -5.31 -13.22
CA GLN A 6 31.40 -4.00 -13.04
C GLN A 6 30.43 -2.84 -13.26
N ARG A 7 29.59 -2.91 -14.30
CA ARG A 7 28.54 -1.91 -14.52
C ARG A 7 27.56 -1.88 -13.37
N VAL A 8 27.14 -3.04 -12.86
CA VAL A 8 26.27 -3.14 -11.67
C VAL A 8 26.95 -2.51 -10.44
N LYS A 9 28.23 -2.77 -10.17
CA LYS A 9 28.97 -2.13 -9.06
C LYS A 9 29.07 -0.60 -9.16
N GLU A 10 29.29 -0.04 -10.34
CA GLU A 10 29.30 1.42 -10.54
C GLU A 10 27.90 2.03 -10.38
N ARG A 11 26.85 1.30 -10.81
CA ARG A 11 25.43 1.68 -10.64
C ARG A 11 24.99 1.63 -9.17
N GLU A 12 25.53 0.68 -8.40
CA GLU A 12 25.25 0.47 -6.98
C GLU A 12 25.88 1.52 -6.05
N GLN A 13 27.13 1.92 -6.31
CA GLN A 13 27.83 2.96 -5.52
C GLN A 13 27.17 4.34 -5.66
N LYS A 14 26.64 4.66 -6.84
CA LYS A 14 25.94 5.92 -7.08
C LYS A 14 24.60 5.95 -6.37
N PHE A 15 23.80 4.88 -6.42
CA PHE A 15 22.49 4.83 -5.74
C PHE A 15 22.60 4.80 -4.20
N THR A 16 23.64 4.17 -3.63
CA THR A 16 23.87 4.28 -2.16
C THR A 16 24.22 5.70 -1.73
N SER A 17 24.93 6.49 -2.56
CA SER A 17 25.11 7.93 -2.31
C SER A 17 23.79 8.72 -2.38
N VAL A 18 22.77 8.22 -3.08
CA VAL A 18 21.44 8.86 -3.21
C VAL A 18 20.61 8.68 -1.96
N CYS A 19 20.56 7.46 -1.40
CA CYS A 19 19.88 7.21 -0.12
C CYS A 19 20.46 8.06 1.03
N SER A 20 21.77 8.36 0.99
CA SER A 20 22.43 9.21 1.99
C SER A 20 22.30 10.71 1.74
N LYS A 21 22.00 11.17 0.51
CA LYS A 21 21.90 12.60 0.13
C LYS A 21 20.47 13.13 0.03
N ALA A 22 19.46 12.25 0.12
CA ALA A 22 18.05 12.59 -0.03
C ALA A 22 17.42 13.38 1.16
N GLU A 23 18.24 13.97 2.02
CA GLU A 23 17.82 14.82 3.15
C GLU A 23 17.72 16.31 2.77
N SER A 24 18.23 16.79 1.62
CA SER A 24 18.45 18.24 1.45
C SER A 24 17.85 19.00 0.25
N TYR A 25 16.93 18.49 -0.59
CA TYR A 25 16.42 19.30 -1.73
C TYR A 25 14.92 19.20 -2.06
N ASP A 26 14.25 20.36 -1.93
CA ASP A 26 13.11 21.00 -2.62
C ASP A 26 11.68 20.45 -2.75
N GLN A 27 10.76 21.43 -2.82
CA GLN A 27 9.74 21.66 -1.79
C GLN A 27 8.34 22.03 -2.32
N CYS A 28 8.03 21.97 -3.61
CA CYS A 28 6.74 22.56 -4.08
C CYS A 28 5.54 21.58 -4.08
N ASN A 29 5.73 20.30 -4.46
CA ASN A 29 4.67 19.26 -4.37
C ASN A 29 4.83 18.29 -3.17
N ARG A 30 5.86 18.54 -2.35
CA ARG A 30 6.27 17.65 -1.26
C ARG A 30 5.34 17.78 -0.04
N TRP A 31 4.73 18.94 0.19
CA TRP A 31 3.98 19.22 1.41
C TRP A 31 2.60 18.57 1.43
N ASP A 32 1.77 18.73 0.40
CA ASP A 32 0.38 18.25 0.47
C ASP A 32 0.24 16.73 0.56
N ILE A 33 1.09 15.97 -0.14
CA ILE A 33 1.07 14.51 -0.07
C ILE A 33 1.79 14.03 1.19
N ALA A 34 2.93 14.60 1.59
CA ALA A 34 3.63 14.16 2.80
C ALA A 34 2.88 14.54 4.09
N GLN A 35 2.24 15.72 4.12
CA GLN A 35 1.40 16.17 5.22
C GLN A 35 0.09 15.40 5.27
N SER A 36 -0.60 15.23 4.13
CA SER A 36 -1.82 14.42 4.09
C SER A 36 -1.53 12.94 4.33
N ARG A 37 -0.37 12.42 3.89
CA ARG A 37 0.13 11.10 4.27
C ARG A 37 0.41 11.04 5.76
N GLY A 38 1.07 12.04 6.35
CA GLY A 38 1.34 12.13 7.78
C GLY A 38 0.04 12.07 8.58
N GLU A 39 -0.91 12.96 8.30
CA GLU A 39 -2.23 12.97 8.92
C GLU A 39 -3.00 11.66 8.70
N THR A 40 -2.98 11.11 7.49
CA THR A 40 -3.66 9.84 7.17
C THR A 40 -2.98 8.66 7.86
N TRP A 41 -1.65 8.68 7.93
CA TRP A 41 -0.83 7.67 8.59
C TRP A 41 -0.97 7.77 10.09
N ASP A 42 -1.10 8.95 10.66
CA ASP A 42 -1.37 9.17 12.08
C ASP A 42 -2.81 8.81 12.41
N LEU A 43 -3.77 9.05 11.50
CA LEU A 43 -5.15 8.57 11.65
C LEU A 43 -5.26 7.07 11.51
N LEU A 44 -4.51 6.45 10.59
CA LEU A 44 -4.41 5.00 10.44
C LEU A 44 -3.72 4.41 11.65
N THR A 45 -2.57 4.95 12.03
CA THR A 45 -1.80 4.56 13.22
C THR A 45 -2.70 4.72 14.43
N ALA A 46 -3.30 5.87 14.73
CA ALA A 46 -4.26 6.02 15.83
C ALA A 46 -5.47 5.07 15.73
N ALA A 47 -6.02 4.85 14.52
CA ALA A 47 -7.08 3.89 14.30
C ALA A 47 -6.60 2.43 14.39
N VAL A 48 -5.30 2.18 14.41
CA VAL A 48 -4.69 0.85 14.40
C VAL A 48 -3.84 0.59 15.65
N SER A 49 -3.43 1.63 16.41
CA SER A 49 -2.28 1.74 17.33
C SER A 49 -2.12 0.50 18.20
N GLN A 50 -1.57 -0.50 17.53
CA GLN A 50 -1.03 -1.75 17.98
C GLN A 50 0.16 -2.05 17.05
N GLY A 51 1.29 -1.39 17.30
CA GLY A 51 2.62 -1.71 16.75
C GLY A 51 3.27 -0.54 15.99
N LYS A 52 4.44 0.01 16.35
CA LYS A 52 5.48 -0.31 17.36
C LYS A 52 6.19 0.98 17.81
N GLY A 53 6.63 1.00 19.08
CA GLY A 53 7.58 1.96 19.69
C GLY A 53 7.54 1.87 21.23
N ARG A 54 8.49 1.16 21.87
CA ARG A 54 8.41 0.64 23.27
C ARG A 54 8.71 1.67 24.39
N GLY A 55 7.92 2.73 24.56
CA GLY A 55 8.12 3.59 25.74
C GLY A 55 6.96 4.50 26.14
N GLN A 56 6.27 5.09 25.17
CA GLN A 56 5.11 5.97 25.42
C GLN A 56 3.78 5.36 24.91
N VAL A 57 3.84 4.19 24.28
CA VAL A 57 2.74 3.55 23.54
C VAL A 57 1.82 2.70 24.43
N GLU A 58 2.23 2.29 25.63
CA GLU A 58 1.41 1.35 26.44
C GLU A 58 0.09 1.96 26.96
N GLU A 59 0.07 3.26 27.29
CA GLU A 59 -1.12 3.93 27.82
C GLU A 59 -2.16 4.20 26.71
N GLU A 60 -1.72 4.69 25.54
CA GLU A 60 -2.56 4.88 24.35
C GLU A 60 -3.03 3.56 23.72
N ARG A 61 -2.19 2.50 23.73
CA ARG A 61 -2.55 1.17 23.20
C ARG A 61 -3.65 0.52 24.02
N VAL A 62 -3.63 0.67 25.34
CA VAL A 62 -4.74 0.24 26.20
C VAL A 62 -5.99 1.09 25.93
N GLY A 63 -5.85 2.40 25.71
CA GLY A 63 -6.94 3.31 25.33
C GLY A 63 -7.64 2.94 24.01
N GLY A 64 -6.88 2.84 22.90
CA GLY A 64 -7.42 2.53 21.57
C GLY A 64 -7.95 1.10 21.44
N GLN A 65 -7.33 0.13 22.12
CA GLN A 65 -7.85 -1.25 22.17
C GLN A 65 -9.12 -1.35 23.04
N ARG A 66 -9.25 -0.54 24.11
CA ARG A 66 -10.50 -0.38 24.86
C ARG A 66 -11.57 0.31 24.01
N GLU A 67 -11.23 1.31 23.21
CA GLU A 67 -12.18 2.04 22.36
C GLU A 67 -12.73 1.18 21.22
N LYS A 68 -11.86 0.43 20.51
CA LYS A 68 -12.31 -0.59 19.53
C LYS A 68 -13.18 -1.65 20.17
N ARG A 69 -12.77 -2.22 21.31
CA ARG A 69 -13.58 -3.21 22.05
C ARG A 69 -14.91 -2.63 22.51
N SER A 70 -14.91 -1.37 22.92
CA SER A 70 -16.10 -0.61 23.33
C SER A 70 -17.06 -0.42 22.17
N SER A 71 -16.60 0.01 20.99
CA SER A 71 -17.45 0.14 19.79
C SER A 71 -18.05 -1.20 19.36
N HIS A 72 -17.27 -2.28 19.31
CA HIS A 72 -17.79 -3.62 19.01
C HIS A 72 -18.81 -4.11 20.04
N ARG A 73 -18.61 -3.81 21.32
CA ARG A 73 -19.56 -4.18 22.38
C ARG A 73 -20.85 -3.37 22.27
N ARG A 74 -20.77 -2.06 21.99
CA ARG A 74 -21.92 -1.17 21.77
C ARG A 74 -22.75 -1.63 20.58
N LYS A 75 -22.13 -1.92 19.44
CA LYS A 75 -22.81 -2.46 18.25
C LYS A 75 -23.49 -3.81 18.54
N ARG A 76 -22.82 -4.74 19.21
CA ARG A 76 -23.42 -6.04 19.57
C ARG A 76 -24.65 -5.86 20.46
N GLY A 77 -24.57 -4.97 21.45
CA GLY A 77 -25.71 -4.63 22.31
C GLY A 77 -26.89 -4.02 21.54
N ALA A 78 -26.61 -3.12 20.58
CA ALA A 78 -27.63 -2.53 19.72
C ALA A 78 -28.27 -3.56 18.76
N ILE A 79 -27.49 -4.50 18.21
CA ILE A 79 -28.01 -5.57 17.34
C ILE A 79 -28.89 -6.54 18.15
N GLN A 80 -28.50 -6.88 19.38
CA GLN A 80 -29.25 -7.79 20.26
C GLN A 80 -30.55 -7.17 20.80
N ASN A 81 -30.60 -5.84 20.96
CA ASN A 81 -31.74 -5.11 21.49
C ASN A 81 -32.20 -4.03 20.49
N PRO A 82 -32.86 -4.40 19.39
CA PRO A 82 -33.22 -3.46 18.33
C PRO A 82 -34.26 -2.41 18.75
N GLY A 83 -35.04 -2.67 19.81
CA GLY A 83 -36.03 -1.74 20.36
C GLY A 83 -35.49 -0.73 21.38
N ASP A 84 -34.24 -0.89 21.85
CA ASP A 84 -33.62 0.05 22.80
C ASP A 84 -32.96 1.20 22.05
N LEU A 85 -33.66 2.34 21.97
CA LEU A 85 -33.20 3.55 21.28
C LEU A 85 -31.89 4.10 21.85
N ALA A 86 -31.67 4.00 23.17
CA ALA A 86 -30.45 4.51 23.80
C ALA A 86 -29.22 3.66 23.40
N LEU A 87 -29.39 2.35 23.22
CA LEU A 87 -28.33 1.49 22.68
C LEU A 87 -28.07 1.74 21.19
N GLN A 88 -29.12 1.99 20.39
CA GLN A 88 -28.96 2.36 18.98
C GLN A 88 -28.15 3.65 18.83
N GLU A 89 -28.50 4.68 19.61
CA GLU A 89 -27.84 5.99 19.59
C GLU A 89 -26.37 5.89 20.03
N LYS A 90 -26.09 5.17 21.13
CA LYS A 90 -24.71 4.94 21.59
C LYS A 90 -23.84 4.20 20.57
N ALA A 91 -24.41 3.25 19.84
CA ALA A 91 -23.71 2.56 18.76
C ALA A 91 -23.49 3.46 17.54
N TRP A 92 -24.49 4.26 17.19
CA TRP A 92 -24.41 5.24 16.10
C TRP A 92 -23.31 6.28 16.34
N ASN A 93 -23.31 6.92 17.51
CA ASN A 93 -22.32 7.94 17.89
C ASN A 93 -20.89 7.38 17.98
N ALA A 94 -20.73 6.07 18.21
CA ALA A 94 -19.42 5.41 18.17
C ALA A 94 -18.96 5.07 16.74
N VAL A 95 -19.87 4.80 15.82
CA VAL A 95 -19.55 4.35 14.46
C VAL A 95 -19.34 5.51 13.49
N CYS A 96 -20.11 6.60 13.61
CA CYS A 96 -19.99 7.77 12.74
C CYS A 96 -18.55 8.31 12.59
N PRO A 97 -17.80 8.60 13.67
CA PRO A 97 -16.42 9.11 13.54
C PRO A 97 -15.47 8.07 12.93
N LEU A 98 -15.72 6.77 13.11
CA LEU A 98 -14.94 5.72 12.45
C LEU A 98 -15.19 5.72 10.94
N VAL A 99 -16.45 5.86 10.52
CA VAL A 99 -16.81 5.91 9.10
C VAL A 99 -16.28 7.18 8.42
N ALA A 100 -16.26 8.31 9.12
CA ALA A 100 -15.60 9.53 8.63
C ALA A 100 -14.11 9.29 8.34
N LYS A 101 -13.40 8.56 9.22
CA LYS A 101 -12.01 8.12 8.96
C LYS A 101 -11.92 7.19 7.76
N LEU A 102 -12.82 6.21 7.65
CA LEU A 102 -12.87 5.31 6.49
C LEU A 102 -13.11 6.06 5.17
N LYS A 103 -13.91 7.13 5.19
CA LYS A 103 -14.12 7.99 4.03
C LYS A 103 -12.82 8.70 3.63
N ARG A 104 -12.12 9.31 4.60
CA ARG A 104 -10.82 9.98 4.35
C ARG A 104 -9.78 9.04 3.75
N PHE A 105 -9.69 7.79 4.23
CA PHE A 105 -8.79 6.79 3.65
C PHE A 105 -9.14 6.44 2.21
N TYR A 106 -10.44 6.29 1.91
CA TYR A 106 -10.89 6.04 0.53
C TYR A 106 -10.57 7.24 -0.37
N GLU A 107 -10.87 8.47 0.06
CA GLU A 107 -10.54 9.68 -0.70
C GLU A 107 -9.03 9.86 -0.90
N PHE A 108 -8.23 9.50 0.11
CA PHE A 108 -6.77 9.48 -0.02
C PHE A 108 -6.30 8.49 -1.08
N SER A 109 -6.96 7.33 -1.20
CA SER A 109 -6.62 6.36 -2.27
C SER A 109 -6.80 6.95 -3.67
N LEU A 110 -7.80 7.83 -3.88
CA LEU A 110 -8.00 8.54 -5.15
C LEU A 110 -6.89 9.56 -5.41
N ARG A 111 -6.41 10.25 -4.37
CA ARG A 111 -5.25 11.15 -4.48
C ARG A 111 -3.97 10.39 -4.81
N LEU A 112 -3.77 9.20 -4.22
CA LEU A 112 -2.64 8.32 -4.52
C LEU A 112 -2.66 7.83 -5.97
N GLU A 113 -3.82 7.47 -6.52
CA GLU A 113 -3.96 7.11 -7.94
C GLU A 113 -3.47 8.24 -8.85
N ASN A 114 -3.90 9.48 -8.58
CA ASN A 114 -3.47 10.65 -9.37
C ASN A 114 -1.97 10.93 -9.22
N ALA A 115 -1.44 10.87 -8.00
CA ALA A 115 -0.02 11.07 -7.75
C ALA A 115 0.85 10.01 -8.44
N LEU A 116 0.43 8.74 -8.39
CA LEU A 116 1.11 7.65 -9.08
C LEU A 116 1.14 7.87 -10.58
N ARG A 117 0.02 8.29 -11.19
CA ARG A 117 -0.06 8.62 -12.61
C ARG A 117 0.97 9.68 -13.00
N SER A 118 1.05 10.79 -12.26
CA SER A 118 2.03 11.86 -12.53
C SER A 118 3.47 11.40 -12.37
N LEU A 119 3.75 10.54 -11.39
CA LEU A 119 5.09 9.96 -11.20
C LEU A 119 5.47 9.03 -12.35
N LEU A 120 4.54 8.17 -12.80
CA LEU A 120 4.77 7.29 -13.93
C LEU A 120 5.03 8.10 -15.19
N GLU A 121 4.23 9.13 -15.47
CA GLU A 121 4.44 10.03 -16.61
C GLU A 121 5.85 10.64 -16.59
N ALA A 122 6.26 11.23 -15.47
CA ALA A 122 7.58 11.84 -15.34
C ALA A 122 8.74 10.83 -15.45
N LEU A 123 8.60 9.65 -14.84
CA LEU A 123 9.65 8.63 -14.77
C LEU A 123 9.74 7.71 -16.00
N THR A 124 8.82 7.86 -16.96
CA THR A 124 8.78 7.02 -18.18
C THR A 124 8.77 7.84 -19.46
N SER A 125 8.66 9.17 -19.39
CA SER A 125 8.63 10.02 -20.59
C SER A 125 9.94 9.98 -21.39
N PRO A 126 9.89 9.97 -22.74
CA PRO A 126 11.08 10.18 -23.56
C PRO A 126 11.81 11.51 -23.23
N PRO A 127 13.11 11.64 -23.51
CA PRO A 127 13.97 10.72 -24.28
C PRO A 127 14.82 9.78 -23.43
N TYR A 128 14.68 9.79 -22.10
CA TYR A 128 15.57 9.05 -21.21
C TYR A 128 15.10 7.62 -20.97
N ALA A 129 16.04 6.69 -20.87
CA ALA A 129 15.74 5.33 -20.44
C ALA A 129 15.35 5.31 -18.95
N PRO A 130 14.56 4.32 -18.48
CA PRO A 130 14.07 4.27 -17.10
C PRO A 130 15.18 4.35 -16.03
N MET A 131 16.33 3.74 -16.28
CA MET A 131 17.48 3.87 -15.38
C MET A 131 17.99 5.31 -15.26
N GLN A 132 18.03 6.04 -16.36
CA GLN A 132 18.47 7.45 -16.38
C GLN A 132 17.45 8.34 -15.67
N HIS A 133 16.15 8.04 -15.78
CA HIS A 133 15.12 8.72 -15.00
C HIS A 133 15.32 8.52 -13.50
N LEU A 134 15.53 7.29 -13.05
CA LEU A 134 15.78 7.01 -11.62
C LEU A 134 17.06 7.68 -11.10
N GLU A 135 18.08 7.85 -11.96
CA GLU A 135 19.33 8.55 -11.63
C GLU A 135 19.17 10.08 -11.58
N ARG A 136 18.39 10.66 -12.49
CA ARG A 136 18.16 12.11 -12.61
C ARG A 136 17.09 12.60 -11.63
N GLU A 137 15.95 11.92 -11.62
CA GLU A 137 14.75 12.29 -10.87
C GLU A 137 14.65 11.54 -9.54
N GLN A 138 15.73 11.58 -8.76
CA GLN A 138 15.85 10.84 -7.50
C GLN A 138 14.76 11.18 -6.48
N ALA A 139 14.30 12.43 -6.47
CA ALA A 139 13.20 12.87 -5.63
C ALA A 139 11.87 12.19 -6.02
N LEU A 140 11.60 12.05 -7.32
CA LEU A 140 10.41 11.37 -7.83
C LEU A 140 10.48 9.87 -7.58
N ALA A 141 11.65 9.25 -7.77
CA ALA A 141 11.88 7.85 -7.42
C ALA A 141 11.63 7.58 -5.93
N LYS A 142 12.09 8.47 -5.04
CA LYS A 142 11.81 8.40 -3.60
C LYS A 142 10.32 8.56 -3.30
N GLN A 143 9.63 9.50 -3.93
CA GLN A 143 8.19 9.67 -3.77
C GLN A 143 7.41 8.43 -4.19
N PHE A 144 7.79 7.81 -5.31
CA PHE A 144 7.17 6.56 -5.75
C PHE A 144 7.39 5.44 -4.73
N ALA A 145 8.62 5.28 -4.23
CA ALA A 145 8.93 4.33 -3.18
C ALA A 145 8.12 4.61 -1.89
N GLU A 146 7.95 5.87 -1.49
CA GLU A 146 7.16 6.23 -0.32
C GLU A 146 5.65 5.95 -0.49
N ILE A 147 5.10 6.15 -1.69
CA ILE A 147 3.71 5.76 -2.01
C ILE A 147 3.53 4.25 -1.83
N LEU A 148 4.45 3.44 -2.36
CA LEU A 148 4.40 1.98 -2.22
C LEU A 148 4.57 1.53 -0.77
N HIS A 149 5.49 2.17 -0.04
CA HIS A 149 5.67 1.91 1.39
C HIS A 149 4.38 2.17 2.18
N PHE A 150 3.74 3.33 1.98
CA PHE A 150 2.45 3.61 2.60
C PHE A 150 1.40 2.57 2.22
N THR A 151 1.30 2.26 0.93
CA THR A 151 0.29 1.33 0.38
C THR A 151 0.35 -0.03 1.05
N LEU A 152 1.53 -0.65 1.07
CA LEU A 152 1.69 -1.98 1.65
C LEU A 152 1.54 -1.96 3.17
N SER A 153 1.95 -0.87 3.82
CA SER A 153 1.78 -0.74 5.27
C SER A 153 0.31 -0.53 5.67
N PHE A 154 -0.45 0.23 4.88
CA PHE A 154 -1.90 0.37 5.07
C PHE A 154 -2.61 -0.97 4.92
N ASP A 155 -2.31 -1.71 3.84
CA ASP A 155 -2.99 -2.96 3.53
C ASP A 155 -2.68 -4.05 4.57
N GLU A 156 -1.45 -4.12 5.08
CA GLU A 156 -1.06 -5.01 6.18
C GLU A 156 -1.90 -4.75 7.45
N LEU A 157 -2.07 -3.48 7.81
CA LEU A 157 -2.88 -3.07 8.96
C LEU A 157 -4.38 -3.30 8.74
N LYS A 158 -4.86 -3.13 7.51
CA LYS A 158 -6.24 -3.40 7.14
C LYS A 158 -6.56 -4.89 7.23
N MET A 159 -5.69 -5.76 6.70
CA MET A 159 -5.91 -7.21 6.70
C MET A 159 -6.03 -7.79 8.12
N THR A 160 -5.33 -7.22 9.09
CA THR A 160 -5.38 -7.63 10.50
C THR A 160 -6.56 -7.02 11.28
N ASN A 161 -7.40 -6.20 10.64
CA ASN A 161 -8.47 -5.46 11.31
C ASN A 161 -9.86 -5.71 10.68
N PRO A 162 -10.52 -6.85 10.98
CA PRO A 162 -11.85 -7.17 10.46
C PRO A 162 -12.95 -6.21 10.94
N ALA A 163 -12.66 -5.35 11.92
CA ALA A 163 -13.60 -4.32 12.39
C ALA A 163 -14.03 -3.37 11.27
N ILE A 164 -13.13 -3.02 10.36
CA ILE A 164 -13.34 -1.99 9.33
C ILE A 164 -14.57 -2.32 8.49
N GLN A 165 -14.66 -3.54 7.95
CA GLN A 165 -15.80 -3.97 7.15
C GLN A 165 -17.08 -4.09 7.99
N ASN A 166 -16.96 -4.55 9.24
CA ASN A 166 -18.09 -4.72 10.15
C ASN A 166 -18.70 -3.38 10.59
N ASP A 167 -17.88 -2.40 10.94
CA ASP A 167 -18.27 -1.03 11.29
C ASP A 167 -18.99 -0.37 10.11
N PHE A 168 -18.40 -0.45 8.93
CA PHE A 168 -18.97 0.16 7.73
C PHE A 168 -20.29 -0.52 7.30
N SER A 169 -20.36 -1.85 7.40
CA SER A 169 -21.58 -2.61 7.11
C SER A 169 -22.71 -2.27 8.10
N TYR A 170 -22.40 -2.04 9.37
CA TYR A 170 -23.37 -1.61 10.38
C TYR A 170 -23.89 -0.20 10.07
N TYR A 171 -23.00 0.73 9.74
CA TYR A 171 -23.36 2.09 9.35
C TYR A 171 -24.32 2.12 8.16
N ARG A 172 -24.00 1.40 7.08
CA ARG A 172 -24.85 1.32 5.89
C ARG A 172 -26.24 0.78 6.20
N ARG A 173 -26.34 -0.29 6.99
CA ARG A 173 -27.63 -0.85 7.42
C ARG A 173 -28.45 0.14 8.25
N THR A 174 -27.79 0.88 9.13
CA THR A 174 -28.45 1.85 10.02
C THR A 174 -28.97 3.06 9.23
N ILE A 175 -28.18 3.60 8.30
CA ILE A 175 -28.66 4.66 7.37
C ILE A 175 -29.86 4.18 6.57
N SER A 176 -29.78 2.99 5.97
CA SER A 176 -30.86 2.45 5.16
C SER A 176 -32.17 2.33 5.95
N ARG A 177 -32.10 1.90 7.22
CA ARG A 177 -33.26 1.82 8.11
C ARG A 177 -33.79 3.20 8.49
N ASN A 178 -32.91 4.15 8.82
CA ASN A 178 -33.32 5.48 9.25
C ASN A 178 -33.93 6.30 8.10
N ARG A 179 -33.51 6.10 6.85
CA ARG A 179 -34.12 6.74 5.67
C ARG A 179 -35.57 6.34 5.43
N LEU A 180 -35.92 5.08 5.73
CA LEU A 180 -37.30 4.60 5.65
C LEU A 180 -38.20 5.27 6.72
N ASN A 181 -37.61 5.70 7.83
CA ASN A 181 -38.33 6.25 8.96
C ASN A 181 -38.36 7.79 9.00
N ASN A 182 -37.36 8.48 8.44
CA ASN A 182 -37.25 9.96 8.45
C ASN A 182 -36.63 10.49 7.14
N GLN A 183 -37.45 11.12 6.27
CA GLN A 183 -37.02 11.68 4.97
C GLN A 183 -36.11 12.92 5.08
N GLN A 184 -36.03 13.59 6.25
CA GLN A 184 -35.27 14.84 6.43
C GLN A 184 -33.78 14.66 6.76
N LEU A 185 -33.31 13.43 7.03
CA LEU A 185 -31.92 13.17 7.45
C LEU A 185 -30.92 13.02 6.28
N GLU A 186 -31.34 13.23 5.02
CA GLU A 186 -30.44 13.09 3.87
C GLU A 186 -29.37 14.19 3.79
N ALA A 187 -29.63 15.38 4.35
CA ALA A 187 -28.75 16.55 4.22
C ALA A 187 -27.53 16.55 5.17
N GLU A 188 -27.56 15.79 6.28
CA GLU A 188 -26.48 15.74 7.28
C GLU A 188 -25.55 14.53 7.14
N ASN A 189 -25.82 13.60 6.23
CA ASN A 189 -24.99 12.41 6.08
C ASN A 189 -23.72 12.71 5.26
N GLU A 190 -22.56 12.66 5.93
CA GLU A 190 -21.23 12.85 5.30
C GLU A 190 -20.95 11.87 4.14
N VAL A 191 -21.66 10.74 4.06
CA VAL A 191 -21.48 9.69 3.04
C VAL A 191 -22.80 9.46 2.29
N ASN A 192 -22.85 9.86 1.02
CA ASN A 192 -23.98 9.56 0.14
C ASN A 192 -23.98 8.07 -0.31
N ASN A 193 -25.07 7.60 -0.92
CA ASN A 193 -25.23 6.18 -1.25
C ASN A 193 -24.21 5.68 -2.29
N GLU A 194 -23.89 6.50 -3.29
CA GLU A 194 -22.89 6.17 -4.33
C GLU A 194 -21.49 6.00 -3.72
N MET A 195 -21.06 6.96 -2.89
CA MET A 195 -19.82 6.90 -2.13
C MET A 195 -19.79 5.66 -1.24
N ALA A 196 -20.90 5.35 -0.55
CA ALA A 196 -20.97 4.18 0.30
C ALA A 196 -20.78 2.86 -0.47
N ASN A 197 -21.29 2.77 -1.70
CA ASN A 197 -21.10 1.61 -2.57
C ASN A 197 -19.64 1.48 -3.00
N ARG A 198 -18.99 2.57 -3.44
CA ARG A 198 -17.57 2.56 -3.82
C ARG A 198 -16.66 2.20 -2.66
N MET A 199 -16.88 2.79 -1.48
CA MET A 199 -16.16 2.44 -0.26
C MET A 199 -16.36 0.97 0.13
N SER A 200 -17.55 0.40 -0.09
CA SER A 200 -17.81 -1.02 0.22
C SER A 200 -16.95 -1.94 -0.62
N LEU A 201 -16.86 -1.67 -1.93
CA LEU A 201 -16.00 -2.42 -2.84
C LEU A 201 -14.52 -2.24 -2.47
N PHE A 202 -14.11 -1.00 -2.16
CA PHE A 202 -12.76 -0.72 -1.70
C PHE A 202 -12.39 -1.55 -0.48
N TYR A 203 -13.18 -1.52 0.60
CA TYR A 203 -12.84 -2.25 1.83
C TYR A 203 -13.04 -3.77 1.76
N ALA A 204 -13.78 -4.28 0.77
CA ALA A 204 -13.91 -5.72 0.53
C ALA A 204 -12.59 -6.35 0.08
N GLU A 205 -11.80 -5.63 -0.72
CA GLU A 205 -10.49 -6.09 -1.21
C GLU A 205 -9.50 -6.34 -0.07
N ALA A 206 -8.72 -7.43 -0.11
CA ALA A 206 -7.72 -7.73 0.92
C ALA A 206 -6.66 -6.62 1.02
N THR A 207 -6.20 -6.13 -0.14
CA THR A 207 -5.17 -5.10 -0.28
C THR A 207 -5.73 -3.89 -1.07
N PRO A 208 -6.59 -3.08 -0.45
CA PRO A 208 -7.36 -2.05 -1.15
C PRO A 208 -6.49 -0.95 -1.78
N MET A 209 -5.45 -0.48 -1.08
CA MET A 209 -4.57 0.55 -1.64
C MET A 209 -3.74 -0.01 -2.80
N LEU A 210 -3.21 -1.22 -2.65
CA LEU A 210 -2.41 -1.84 -3.70
C LEU A 210 -3.25 -2.19 -4.92
N LYS A 211 -4.52 -2.57 -4.73
CA LYS A 211 -5.47 -2.78 -5.83
C LYS A 211 -5.74 -1.48 -6.58
N THR A 212 -5.94 -0.37 -5.87
CA THR A 212 -6.06 0.97 -6.48
C THR A 212 -4.83 1.31 -7.31
N LEU A 213 -3.62 1.14 -6.77
CA LEU A 213 -2.39 1.42 -7.52
C LEU A 213 -2.22 0.50 -8.73
N SER A 214 -2.51 -0.80 -8.60
CA SER A 214 -2.40 -1.77 -9.71
C SER A 214 -3.35 -1.41 -10.86
N ASN A 215 -4.59 -1.03 -10.52
CA ASN A 215 -5.56 -0.55 -11.51
C ASN A 215 -5.09 0.76 -12.15
N ALA A 216 -4.55 1.69 -11.36
CA ALA A 216 -4.02 2.97 -11.85
C ALA A 216 -2.85 2.80 -12.81
N THR A 217 -1.89 1.91 -12.51
CA THR A 217 -0.76 1.61 -13.41
C THR A 217 -1.23 0.93 -14.69
N THR A 218 -2.17 0.00 -14.60
CA THR A 218 -2.78 -0.65 -15.77
C THR A 218 -3.49 0.38 -16.66
N LYS A 219 -4.27 1.27 -16.04
CA LYS A 219 -4.96 2.36 -16.72
C LYS A 219 -3.97 3.32 -17.40
N PHE A 220 -2.90 3.71 -16.71
CA PHE A 220 -1.84 4.57 -17.27
C PHE A 220 -1.26 4.00 -18.56
N VAL A 221 -0.86 2.72 -18.57
CA VAL A 221 -0.33 2.09 -19.78
C VAL A 221 -1.37 1.96 -20.89
N SER A 222 -2.64 1.70 -20.55
CA SER A 222 -3.71 1.59 -21.54
C SER A 222 -4.08 2.94 -22.19
N GLU A 223 -3.97 4.05 -21.44
CA GLU A 223 -4.31 5.40 -21.90
C GLU A 223 -3.16 6.05 -22.68
N ASN A 224 -1.89 5.72 -22.36
CA ASN A 224 -0.71 6.28 -23.00
C ASN A 224 -0.15 5.39 -24.11
N LYS A 225 -0.94 5.15 -25.17
CA LYS A 225 -0.56 4.23 -26.27
C LYS A 225 0.69 4.65 -27.06
N THR A 226 1.08 5.92 -26.99
CA THR A 226 2.29 6.44 -27.63
C THR A 226 3.56 6.13 -26.84
N LEU A 227 3.42 5.81 -25.55
CA LEU A 227 4.51 5.42 -24.69
C LEU A 227 4.73 3.91 -24.79
N PRO A 228 5.94 3.43 -25.10
CA PRO A 228 6.27 2.02 -25.03
C PRO A 228 5.98 1.44 -23.64
N ILE A 229 5.24 0.34 -23.57
CA ILE A 229 4.96 -0.37 -22.31
C ILE A 229 6.24 -0.74 -21.56
N GLU A 230 7.30 -1.02 -22.32
CA GLU A 230 8.62 -1.36 -21.82
C GLU A 230 9.20 -0.27 -20.92
N ASP A 231 8.96 1.02 -21.19
CA ASP A 231 9.47 2.11 -20.33
C ASP A 231 8.87 2.03 -18.92
N THR A 232 7.58 1.72 -18.82
CA THR A 232 6.92 1.53 -17.52
C THR A 232 7.41 0.25 -16.84
N THR A 233 7.43 -0.88 -17.56
CA THR A 233 7.81 -2.17 -16.96
C THR A 233 9.30 -2.22 -16.60
N ASP A 234 10.15 -1.52 -17.34
CA ASP A 234 11.58 -1.42 -17.07
C ASP A 234 11.86 -0.50 -15.89
N CYS A 235 11.09 0.58 -15.72
CA CYS A 235 11.13 1.40 -14.51
C CYS A 235 10.82 0.55 -13.26
N LEU A 236 9.70 -0.18 -13.28
CA LEU A 236 9.28 -1.03 -12.16
C LEU A 236 10.28 -2.16 -11.86
N SER A 237 10.77 -2.86 -12.89
CA SER A 237 11.74 -3.95 -12.71
C SER A 237 13.11 -3.44 -12.26
N THR A 238 13.53 -2.24 -12.69
CA THR A 238 14.76 -1.60 -12.22
C THR A 238 14.65 -1.27 -10.73
N MET A 239 13.54 -0.68 -10.29
CA MET A 239 13.29 -0.43 -8.85
C MET A 239 13.30 -1.74 -8.05
N ALA A 240 12.67 -2.81 -8.57
CA ALA A 240 12.65 -4.11 -7.91
C ALA A 240 14.07 -4.68 -7.75
N CYS A 241 14.87 -4.61 -8.82
CA CYS A 241 16.25 -5.07 -8.83
C CYS A 241 17.10 -4.30 -7.82
N VAL A 242 17.00 -2.97 -7.80
CA VAL A 242 17.72 -2.12 -6.86
C VAL A 242 17.38 -2.48 -5.40
N CYS A 243 16.09 -2.61 -5.06
CA CYS A 243 15.69 -3.01 -3.72
C CYS A 243 16.21 -4.40 -3.35
N ARG A 244 16.12 -5.39 -4.26
CA ARG A 244 16.66 -6.74 -4.02
C ARG A 244 18.16 -6.70 -3.75
N VAL A 245 18.93 -6.02 -4.60
CA VAL A 245 20.39 -5.91 -4.47
C VAL A 245 20.78 -5.24 -3.15
N MET A 246 20.08 -4.19 -2.75
CA MET A 246 20.32 -3.52 -1.46
C MET A 246 20.10 -4.46 -0.27
N LEU A 247 19.13 -5.37 -0.36
CA LEU A 247 18.77 -6.30 0.71
C LEU A 247 19.61 -7.59 0.72
N GLU A 248 20.07 -8.06 -0.44
CA GLU A 248 20.85 -9.30 -0.59
C GLU A 248 22.36 -9.07 -0.37
N THR A 249 22.87 -7.90 -0.75
CA THR A 249 24.32 -7.60 -0.70
C THR A 249 24.74 -7.23 0.73
N PRO A 250 25.59 -8.02 1.41
CA PRO A 250 25.98 -7.76 2.81
C PRO A 250 26.54 -6.35 3.04
N GLU A 251 27.31 -5.82 2.09
CA GLU A 251 27.95 -4.50 2.15
C GLU A 251 26.96 -3.34 2.09
N TYR A 252 25.78 -3.54 1.49
CA TYR A 252 24.70 -2.57 1.50
C TYR A 252 23.76 -2.82 2.68
N ARG A 253 23.52 -4.09 2.99
CA ARG A 253 22.69 -4.49 4.11
C ARG A 253 23.24 -3.98 5.44
N CYS A 254 24.56 -3.98 5.63
CA CYS A 254 25.20 -3.45 6.84
C CYS A 254 25.10 -1.92 6.99
N ARG A 255 24.75 -1.20 5.90
CA ARG A 255 24.52 0.26 5.95
C ARG A 255 23.13 0.61 6.45
N PHE A 256 22.19 -0.35 6.51
CA PHE A 256 20.91 -0.11 7.16
C PHE A 256 21.13 -0.04 8.68
N THR A 257 20.96 1.16 9.21
CA THR A 257 21.08 1.42 10.65
C THR A 257 19.83 1.01 11.43
N ASN A 258 18.70 0.80 10.74
CA ASN A 258 17.42 0.45 11.36
C ASN A 258 16.65 -0.63 10.57
N THR A 259 15.84 -1.40 11.28
CA THR A 259 14.95 -2.41 10.69
C THR A 259 13.87 -1.78 9.81
N ASP A 260 13.48 -0.54 10.09
CA ASP A 260 12.42 0.16 9.35
C ASP A 260 12.82 0.48 7.90
N THR A 261 14.09 0.83 7.65
CA THR A 261 14.59 1.06 6.27
C THR A 261 14.67 -0.25 5.49
N MET A 262 15.02 -1.37 6.15
CA MET A 262 14.96 -2.69 5.53
C MET A 262 13.52 -3.05 5.13
N LEU A 263 12.55 -2.84 6.02
CA LEU A 263 11.12 -3.07 5.74
C LEU A 263 10.59 -2.12 4.66
N PHE A 264 11.08 -0.88 4.62
CA PHE A 264 10.80 0.06 3.53
C PHE A 264 11.23 -0.54 2.18
N CYS A 265 12.49 -0.96 2.04
CA CYS A 265 12.99 -1.57 0.80
C CYS A 265 12.21 -2.84 0.42
N MET A 266 11.84 -3.68 1.37
CA MET A 266 11.04 -4.89 1.10
C MET A 266 9.62 -4.56 0.61
N ARG A 267 8.96 -3.57 1.23
CA ARG A 267 7.63 -3.10 0.81
C ARG A 267 7.66 -2.49 -0.58
N VAL A 268 8.67 -1.68 -0.87
CA VAL A 268 8.88 -1.10 -2.21
C VAL A 268 9.08 -2.20 -3.23
N MET A 269 9.98 -3.14 -2.96
CA MET A 269 10.26 -4.29 -3.83
C MET A 269 8.98 -5.08 -4.16
N VAL A 270 8.21 -5.47 -3.14
CA VAL A 270 6.96 -6.22 -3.32
C VAL A 270 5.90 -5.40 -4.05
N GLY A 271 5.79 -4.11 -3.74
CA GLY A 271 4.89 -3.19 -4.41
C GLY A 271 5.16 -3.12 -5.91
N VAL A 272 6.40 -2.82 -6.33
CA VAL A 272 6.73 -2.74 -7.77
C VAL A 272 6.65 -4.09 -8.48
N ILE A 273 6.91 -5.21 -7.78
CA ILE A 273 6.71 -6.56 -8.34
C ILE A 273 5.24 -6.77 -8.71
N ILE A 274 4.32 -6.43 -7.81
CA ILE A 274 2.89 -6.62 -8.05
C ILE A 274 2.41 -5.68 -9.16
N LEU A 275 2.83 -4.42 -9.15
CA LEU A 275 2.51 -3.50 -10.26
C LEU A 275 3.03 -4.02 -11.61
N TYR A 276 4.28 -4.51 -11.66
CA TYR A 276 4.85 -5.09 -12.87
C TYR A 276 4.04 -6.30 -13.34
N ASP A 277 3.65 -7.19 -12.42
CA ASP A 277 2.90 -8.40 -12.75
C ASP A 277 1.53 -8.09 -13.36
N HIS A 278 0.87 -7.01 -12.96
CA HIS A 278 -0.42 -6.62 -13.55
C HIS A 278 -0.31 -5.99 -14.94
N VAL A 279 0.82 -5.35 -15.22
CA VAL A 279 1.01 -4.51 -16.43
C VAL A 279 1.79 -5.23 -17.51
N HIS A 280 2.83 -6.00 -17.15
CA HIS A 280 3.66 -6.69 -18.12
C HIS A 280 2.89 -7.85 -18.79
N PRO A 281 2.93 -8.01 -20.13
CA PRO A 281 2.07 -8.95 -20.85
C PRO A 281 2.18 -10.42 -20.42
N VAL A 282 3.38 -10.84 -19.99
CA VAL A 282 3.64 -12.21 -19.50
C VAL A 282 3.80 -12.29 -17.98
N GLY A 283 3.59 -11.18 -17.27
CA GLY A 283 3.73 -11.09 -15.82
C GLY A 283 5.17 -11.13 -15.29
N ALA A 284 5.27 -11.14 -13.95
CA ALA A 284 6.51 -11.15 -13.19
C ALA A 284 7.10 -12.56 -12.99
N PHE A 285 6.33 -13.61 -13.31
CA PHE A 285 6.67 -15.00 -13.02
C PHE A 285 7.19 -15.80 -14.23
N ALA A 286 7.03 -15.25 -15.44
CA ALA A 286 7.55 -15.85 -16.66
C ALA A 286 9.09 -15.86 -16.67
N LYS A 287 9.69 -16.86 -17.32
CA LYS A 287 11.15 -16.97 -17.47
C LYS A 287 11.78 -15.79 -18.22
N THR A 288 11.00 -15.11 -19.06
CA THR A 288 11.40 -13.92 -19.82
C THR A 288 11.21 -12.62 -19.04
N SER A 289 10.66 -12.67 -17.82
CA SER A 289 10.54 -11.49 -16.97
C SER A 289 11.91 -10.93 -16.60
N LYS A 290 12.00 -9.61 -16.48
CA LYS A 290 13.20 -8.91 -15.98
C LYS A 290 13.34 -8.99 -14.45
N ILE A 291 12.32 -9.50 -13.75
CA ILE A 291 12.34 -9.61 -12.29
C ILE A 291 12.85 -11.00 -11.88
N ASP A 292 13.93 -11.02 -11.09
CA ASP A 292 14.40 -12.24 -10.41
C ASP A 292 13.49 -12.58 -9.23
N MET A 293 12.35 -13.24 -9.53
CA MET A 293 11.35 -13.57 -8.53
C MET A 293 11.89 -14.50 -7.45
N LYS A 294 12.79 -15.42 -7.81
CA LYS A 294 13.40 -16.37 -6.86
C LYS A 294 14.29 -15.62 -5.87
N GLY A 295 15.12 -14.70 -6.35
CA GLY A 295 15.94 -13.83 -5.50
C GLY A 295 15.08 -12.95 -4.58
N CYS A 296 14.04 -12.31 -5.11
CA CYS A 296 13.14 -11.47 -4.32
C CYS A 296 12.44 -12.25 -3.19
N ILE A 297 11.90 -13.44 -3.47
CA ILE A 297 11.25 -14.27 -2.44
C ILE A 297 12.27 -14.77 -1.40
N LYS A 298 13.48 -15.14 -1.84
CA LYS A 298 14.54 -15.59 -0.93
C LYS A 298 14.90 -14.50 0.08
N VAL A 299 15.09 -13.26 -0.36
CA VAL A 299 15.38 -12.12 0.52
C VAL A 299 14.30 -11.92 1.57
N LEU A 300 13.02 -12.12 1.22
CA LEU A 300 11.91 -12.05 2.18
C LEU A 300 11.96 -13.24 3.16
N LYS A 301 12.18 -14.47 2.68
CA LYS A 301 12.24 -15.66 3.54
C LYS A 301 13.43 -15.69 4.50
N GLU A 302 14.48 -14.91 4.25
CA GLU A 302 15.60 -14.71 5.17
C GLU A 302 15.24 -13.81 6.38
N GLN A 303 14.07 -13.16 6.36
CA GLN A 303 13.61 -12.33 7.47
C GLN A 303 12.77 -13.13 8.47
N PRO A 304 12.63 -12.65 9.72
CA PRO A 304 11.71 -13.23 10.68
C PRO A 304 10.29 -13.29 10.11
N SER A 305 9.64 -14.46 10.12
CA SER A 305 8.36 -14.69 9.42
C SER A 305 7.27 -13.69 9.85
N ASN A 306 7.23 -13.34 11.13
CA ASN A 306 6.28 -12.37 11.68
C ASN A 306 6.41 -10.94 11.11
N SER A 307 7.52 -10.60 10.47
CA SER A 307 7.80 -9.27 9.92
C SER A 307 7.48 -9.13 8.42
N VAL A 308 7.37 -10.24 7.70
CA VAL A 308 7.21 -10.26 6.24
C VAL A 308 6.03 -11.08 5.75
N GLU A 309 5.30 -11.77 6.64
CA GLU A 309 4.14 -12.60 6.27
C GLU A 309 3.08 -11.80 5.51
N GLY A 310 2.84 -10.53 5.88
CA GLY A 310 1.95 -9.65 5.14
C GLY A 310 2.39 -9.43 3.68
N LEU A 311 3.71 -9.30 3.46
CA LEU A 311 4.29 -9.13 2.12
C LEU A 311 4.24 -10.42 1.30
N LEU A 312 4.51 -11.56 1.91
CA LEU A 312 4.36 -12.87 1.26
C LEU A 312 2.89 -13.12 0.88
N ASN A 313 1.95 -12.74 1.73
CA ASN A 313 0.52 -12.83 1.42
C ASN A 313 0.09 -11.88 0.29
N ALA A 314 0.66 -10.68 0.21
CA ALA A 314 0.43 -9.80 -0.95
C ALA A 314 0.90 -10.46 -2.25
N LEU A 315 2.06 -11.12 -2.25
CA LEU A 315 2.54 -11.89 -3.40
C LEU A 315 1.67 -13.12 -3.71
N ARG A 316 1.04 -13.76 -2.72
CA ARG A 316 0.18 -14.93 -2.92
C ARG A 316 -1.19 -14.58 -3.51
N TYR A 317 -1.77 -13.48 -3.04
CA TYR A 317 -3.19 -13.19 -3.27
C TYR A 317 -3.45 -12.00 -4.19
N THR A 318 -2.49 -11.09 -4.36
CA THR A 318 -2.68 -9.87 -5.16
C THR A 318 -2.03 -9.96 -6.55
N THR A 319 -1.12 -10.91 -6.78
CA THR A 319 -0.52 -11.14 -8.11
C THR A 319 -1.51 -11.76 -9.09
N ARG A 320 -1.34 -11.45 -10.37
CA ARG A 320 -2.16 -11.93 -11.48
C ARG A 320 -1.67 -13.27 -12.03
N HIS A 321 -0.36 -13.43 -12.24
CA HIS A 321 0.18 -14.57 -13.00
C HIS A 321 0.82 -15.67 -12.15
N LEU A 322 0.80 -15.57 -10.81
CA LEU A 322 1.35 -16.62 -9.93
C LEU A 322 0.71 -17.99 -10.20
N ASN A 323 -0.59 -17.99 -10.55
CA ASN A 323 -1.37 -19.20 -10.74
C ASN A 323 -1.37 -19.74 -12.18
N ASP A 324 -0.66 -19.12 -13.11
CA ASP A 324 -0.57 -19.54 -14.51
C ASP A 324 0.27 -20.79 -14.73
N ASP A 325 -0.14 -21.69 -15.63
CA ASP A 325 0.58 -22.93 -15.93
C ASP A 325 2.05 -22.73 -16.36
N SER A 326 2.36 -21.55 -16.89
CA SER A 326 3.71 -21.13 -17.28
C SER A 326 4.63 -20.82 -16.08
N THR A 327 4.05 -20.55 -14.90
CA THR A 327 4.79 -20.20 -13.69
C THR A 327 5.49 -21.41 -13.09
N SER A 328 6.81 -21.26 -12.85
CA SER A 328 7.67 -22.33 -12.32
C SER A 328 7.14 -22.94 -11.02
N LYS A 329 7.05 -24.28 -10.98
CA LYS A 329 6.70 -25.05 -9.77
C LYS A 329 7.58 -24.70 -8.57
N GLN A 330 8.85 -24.38 -8.80
CA GLN A 330 9.76 -23.97 -7.72
C GLN A 330 9.34 -22.63 -7.09
N ILE A 331 8.92 -21.66 -7.90
CA ILE A 331 8.46 -20.36 -7.38
C ILE A 331 7.16 -20.52 -6.60
N ARG A 332 6.22 -21.34 -7.11
CA ARG A 332 4.98 -21.66 -6.39
C ARG A 332 5.27 -22.31 -5.04
N ALA A 333 6.16 -23.30 -4.99
CA ALA A 333 6.57 -23.96 -3.75
C ALA A 333 7.26 -22.99 -2.76
N LEU A 334 7.93 -21.94 -3.24
CA LEU A 334 8.47 -20.90 -2.37
C LEU A 334 7.38 -19.99 -1.79
N LEU A 335 6.19 -19.91 -2.39
CA LEU A 335 5.08 -19.11 -1.87
C LEU A 335 3.96 -19.96 -1.26
N GLN A 336 4.10 -21.29 -1.21
CA GLN A 336 3.27 -22.16 -0.39
C GLN A 336 3.84 -22.24 1.03
#